data_AF-A0A951RFU0-F1
#
_entry.id   AF-A0A951RFU0-F1
#
_cell.length_a   1.000
_cell.length_b   1.000
_cell.length_c   1.000
_cell.angle_alpha   90.00
_cell.angle_beta   90.00
_cell.angle_gamma   90.00
#
_symmetry.space_group_name_H-M   'P 1'
#
loop_
_entity.id
_entity.type
_entity.pdbx_description
1 polymer ?
#
loop_
_entity_poly.entity_id
_entity_poly.type
_entity_poly.pdbx_seq_one_letter_code
_entity_poly.pdbx_strand_id
1 'polypeptide(L)'
;MNLAGKCIFIFAVFNLVFSSMIAAQENVSYELRFINHMLGRQNYNEALFLLENLQPETLAQKDTVNYLIGWTLYGRKELNSSAFYLSLVTEESPWFEKSRFFAAYNHAYLRETNTSRELLGIFNGRSPDQIDLMKNFQLAGMALLDRKLDEFEHHAEKFTGNFSITASEERKLNEYYNRISEQPARSPFVAGIMSAAIPGLGRIYAGKTAEGISSFLYVGALIATSWDLYNRLGGNSPFFIISASLSGVFYIGNIWGSAVSVKRVQREFNYEMDQRILLDMHIPLRKLFP
;
A
#
# COMPACT_ATOMS: atom_id res chain seq x y z
N MET A 1 -18.72 -45.49 -51.46
CA MET A 1 -17.47 -45.52 -50.67
C MET A 1 -17.58 -46.67 -49.67
N ASN A 2 -16.75 -47.71 -49.81
CA ASN A 2 -16.79 -48.90 -48.94
C ASN A 2 -16.51 -48.53 -47.48
N LEU A 3 -17.02 -49.32 -46.53
CA LEU A 3 -16.89 -49.05 -45.08
C LEU A 3 -15.43 -48.79 -44.68
N ALA A 4 -14.48 -49.54 -45.25
CA ALA A 4 -13.04 -49.35 -45.07
C ALA A 4 -12.54 -47.97 -45.51
N GLY A 5 -13.05 -47.42 -46.61
CA GLY A 5 -12.67 -46.08 -47.09
C GLY A 5 -13.17 -44.94 -46.21
N LYS A 6 -14.34 -45.13 -45.56
CA LYS A 6 -14.85 -44.17 -44.56
C LYS A 6 -14.00 -44.20 -43.28
N CYS A 7 -13.58 -45.37 -42.80
CA CYS A 7 -12.71 -45.50 -41.63
C CYS A 7 -11.32 -44.89 -41.87
N ILE A 8 -10.73 -45.10 -43.04
CA ILE A 8 -9.42 -44.51 -43.41
C ILE A 8 -9.52 -42.98 -43.48
N PHE A 9 -10.59 -42.44 -44.06
CA PHE A 9 -10.79 -40.99 -44.13
C PHE A 9 -10.99 -40.36 -42.75
N ILE A 10 -11.81 -40.97 -41.87
CA ILE A 10 -11.99 -40.50 -40.49
C ILE A 10 -10.67 -40.55 -39.72
N PHE A 11 -9.89 -41.63 -39.87
CA PHE A 11 -8.58 -41.75 -39.24
C PHE A 11 -7.59 -40.70 -39.76
N ALA A 12 -7.58 -40.41 -41.07
CA ALA A 12 -6.72 -39.37 -41.65
C ALA A 12 -7.11 -37.97 -41.15
N VAL A 13 -8.40 -37.65 -41.11
CA VAL A 13 -8.90 -36.37 -40.56
C VAL A 13 -8.56 -36.25 -39.07
N PHE A 14 -8.73 -37.32 -38.30
CA PHE A 14 -8.37 -37.35 -36.88
C PHE A 14 -6.87 -37.09 -36.66
N ASN A 15 -5.99 -37.73 -37.45
CA ASN A 15 -4.54 -37.49 -37.36
C ASN A 15 -4.16 -36.07 -37.76
N LEU A 16 -4.82 -35.48 -38.77
CA LEU A 16 -4.56 -34.11 -39.22
C LEU A 16 -4.95 -33.09 -38.16
N VAL A 17 -6.14 -33.25 -37.56
CA VAL A 17 -6.60 -32.42 -36.43
C VAL A 17 -5.65 -32.59 -35.24
N PHE A 18 -5.26 -33.82 -34.92
CA PHE A 18 -4.33 -34.10 -33.82
C PHE A 18 -2.95 -33.47 -34.04
N SER A 19 -2.40 -33.52 -35.26
CA SER A 19 -1.13 -32.84 -35.59
C SER A 19 -1.21 -31.31 -35.51
N SER A 20 -2.36 -30.73 -35.89
CA SER A 20 -2.56 -29.28 -35.80
C SER A 20 -2.67 -28.81 -34.34
N MET A 21 -3.28 -29.61 -33.47
CA MET A 21 -3.36 -29.34 -32.03
C MET A 21 -1.98 -29.41 -31.37
N ILE A 22 -1.15 -30.40 -31.73
CA ILE A 22 0.22 -30.51 -31.20
C ILE A 22 1.06 -29.29 -31.61
N ALA A 23 0.99 -28.89 -32.88
CA ALA A 23 1.75 -27.74 -33.38
C ALA A 23 1.33 -26.41 -32.72
N ALA A 24 0.03 -26.22 -32.47
CA ALA A 24 -0.48 -25.03 -31.79
C ALA A 24 -0.07 -24.98 -30.31
N GLN A 25 -0.13 -26.12 -29.62
CA GLN A 25 0.32 -26.26 -28.23
C GLN A 25 1.83 -26.01 -28.07
N GLU A 26 2.64 -26.44 -29.05
CA GLU A 26 4.08 -26.19 -29.09
C GLU A 26 4.40 -24.69 -29.28
N ASN A 27 3.60 -23.99 -30.09
CA ASN A 27 3.77 -22.56 -30.34
C ASN A 27 3.52 -21.72 -29.07
N VAL A 28 2.40 -21.93 -28.37
CA VAL A 28 2.08 -21.22 -27.12
C VAL A 28 3.17 -21.45 -26.06
N SER A 29 3.65 -22.69 -25.94
CA SER A 29 4.70 -23.04 -24.98
C SER A 29 6.04 -22.36 -25.31
N TYR A 30 6.35 -22.19 -26.59
CA TYR A 30 7.53 -21.45 -27.04
C TYR A 30 7.42 -19.95 -26.73
N GLU A 31 6.27 -19.33 -27.05
CA GLU A 31 6.03 -17.91 -26.77
C GLU A 31 6.12 -17.61 -25.27
N LEU A 32 5.55 -18.46 -24.41
CA LEU A 32 5.66 -18.30 -22.96
C LEU A 32 7.10 -18.37 -22.45
N ARG A 33 7.96 -19.24 -23.01
CA ARG A 33 9.39 -19.26 -22.67
C ARG A 33 10.09 -17.97 -23.07
N PHE A 34 9.78 -17.45 -24.25
CA PHE A 34 10.33 -16.18 -24.74
C PHE A 34 9.88 -15.01 -23.86
N ILE A 35 8.59 -14.95 -23.49
CA ILE A 35 8.03 -13.95 -22.58
C ILE A 35 8.75 -13.98 -21.23
N ASN A 36 8.92 -15.17 -20.63
CA ASN A 36 9.64 -15.30 -19.36
C ASN A 36 11.07 -14.76 -19.43
N HIS A 37 11.77 -15.00 -20.54
CA HIS A 37 13.10 -14.43 -20.77
C HIS A 37 13.09 -12.89 -20.83
N MET A 38 12.07 -12.29 -21.45
CA MET A 38 11.90 -10.82 -21.47
C MET A 38 11.58 -10.25 -20.09
N LEU A 39 10.73 -10.93 -19.31
CA LEU A 39 10.42 -10.53 -17.94
C LEU A 39 11.66 -10.58 -17.03
N GLY A 40 12.55 -11.57 -17.22
CA GLY A 40 13.85 -11.62 -16.55
C GLY A 40 14.75 -10.42 -16.85
N ARG A 41 14.55 -9.76 -18.01
CA ARG A 41 15.24 -8.52 -18.41
C ARG A 41 14.45 -7.25 -18.10
N GLN A 42 13.33 -7.36 -17.36
CA GLN A 42 12.43 -6.26 -17.01
C GLN A 42 11.82 -5.55 -18.24
N ASN A 43 11.72 -6.24 -19.38
CA ASN A 43 11.13 -5.67 -20.60
C ASN A 43 9.60 -5.81 -20.57
N TYR A 44 8.96 -5.09 -19.64
CA TYR A 44 7.56 -5.32 -19.27
C TYR A 44 6.56 -4.91 -20.36
N ASN A 45 6.87 -3.92 -21.20
CA ASN A 45 5.92 -3.43 -22.20
C ASN A 45 5.73 -4.44 -23.33
N GLU A 46 6.83 -4.96 -23.87
CA GLU A 46 6.86 -5.95 -24.93
C GLU A 46 6.33 -7.29 -24.42
N ALA A 47 6.69 -7.68 -23.19
CA ALA A 47 6.14 -8.88 -22.57
C ALA A 47 4.61 -8.77 -22.40
N LEU A 48 4.09 -7.63 -21.92
CA LEU A 48 2.66 -7.43 -21.78
C LEU A 48 1.94 -7.47 -23.13
N PHE A 49 2.48 -6.78 -24.14
CA PHE A 49 1.92 -6.78 -25.49
C PHE A 49 1.79 -8.21 -26.03
N LEU A 50 2.83 -9.05 -25.88
CA LEU A 50 2.79 -10.42 -26.34
C LEU A 50 1.80 -11.28 -25.54
N LEU A 51 1.74 -11.10 -24.21
CA LEU A 51 0.79 -11.81 -23.35
C LEU A 51 -0.66 -11.49 -23.69
N GLU A 52 -0.98 -10.24 -24.00
CA GLU A 52 -2.35 -9.81 -24.36
C GLU A 52 -2.81 -10.33 -25.72
N ASN A 53 -1.87 -10.63 -26.62
CA ASN A 53 -2.17 -11.18 -27.94
C ASN A 53 -2.07 -12.71 -28.01
N LEU A 54 -1.58 -13.35 -26.96
CA LEU A 54 -1.46 -14.81 -26.87
C LEU A 54 -2.85 -15.45 -26.74
N GLN A 55 -3.08 -16.53 -27.48
CA GLN A 55 -4.34 -17.28 -27.47
C GLN A 55 -4.16 -18.58 -26.68
N PRO A 56 -4.39 -18.60 -25.35
CA PRO A 56 -4.30 -19.83 -24.57
C PRO A 56 -5.44 -20.78 -24.91
N GLU A 57 -5.13 -22.06 -25.14
CA GLU A 57 -6.11 -23.08 -25.56
C GLU A 57 -6.61 -23.93 -24.38
N THR A 58 -5.81 -24.00 -23.31
CA THR A 58 -6.12 -24.80 -22.11
C THR A 58 -6.27 -23.91 -20.88
N LEU A 59 -6.97 -24.41 -19.86
CA LEU A 59 -7.12 -23.71 -18.58
C LEU A 59 -5.75 -23.41 -17.94
N ALA A 60 -4.84 -24.39 -17.94
CA ALA A 60 -3.49 -24.22 -17.40
C ALA A 60 -2.67 -23.14 -18.12
N GLN A 61 -2.80 -23.05 -19.45
CA GLN A 61 -2.20 -21.94 -20.21
C GLN A 61 -2.85 -20.61 -19.86
N LYS A 62 -4.19 -20.55 -19.75
CA LYS A 62 -4.90 -19.33 -19.37
C LYS A 62 -4.49 -18.82 -18.00
N ASP A 63 -4.33 -19.70 -17.01
CA ASP A 63 -3.84 -19.35 -15.68
C ASP A 63 -2.41 -18.84 -15.72
N THR A 64 -1.54 -19.47 -16.52
CA THR A 64 -0.16 -19.01 -16.71
C THR A 64 -0.14 -17.61 -17.34
N VAL A 65 -0.97 -17.36 -18.36
CA VAL A 65 -1.09 -16.04 -19.00
C VAL A 65 -1.61 -15.01 -18.01
N ASN A 66 -2.69 -15.29 -17.28
CA ASN A 66 -3.23 -14.40 -16.26
C ASN A 66 -2.19 -14.06 -15.19
N TYR A 67 -1.47 -15.07 -14.68
CA TYR A 67 -0.39 -14.86 -13.71
C TYR A 67 0.70 -13.96 -14.28
N LEU A 68 1.18 -14.23 -15.50
CA LEU A 68 2.26 -13.45 -16.13
C LEU A 68 1.82 -12.01 -16.43
N ILE A 69 0.59 -11.79 -16.89
CA ILE A 69 0.03 -10.43 -17.08
C ILE A 69 0.00 -9.71 -15.72
N GLY A 70 -0.60 -10.34 -14.71
CA GLY A 70 -0.70 -9.79 -13.37
C GLY A 70 0.67 -9.46 -12.77
N TRP A 71 1.65 -10.33 -12.94
CA TRP A 71 3.02 -10.15 -12.47
C TRP A 71 3.78 -9.05 -13.24
N THR A 72 3.55 -8.95 -14.55
CA THR A 72 4.12 -7.89 -15.39
C THR A 72 3.60 -6.52 -14.98
N LEU A 73 2.28 -6.41 -14.78
CA LEU A 73 1.62 -5.21 -14.29
C LEU A 73 2.07 -4.84 -12.87
N TYR A 74 2.31 -5.84 -12.02
CA TYR A 74 2.91 -5.64 -10.70
C TYR A 74 4.28 -4.97 -10.81
N GLY A 75 5.16 -5.49 -11.69
CA GLY A 75 6.47 -4.91 -11.97
C GLY A 75 6.41 -3.46 -12.50
N ARG A 76 5.35 -3.12 -13.23
CA ARG A 76 5.04 -1.76 -13.71
C ARG A 76 4.38 -0.87 -12.66
N LYS A 77 4.08 -1.39 -11.47
CA LYS A 77 3.31 -0.72 -10.39
C LYS A 77 1.87 -0.37 -10.76
N GLU A 78 1.30 -1.07 -11.74
CA GLU A 78 -0.12 -0.95 -12.12
C GLU A 78 -0.96 -1.89 -11.24
N LEU A 79 -1.04 -1.55 -9.96
CA LEU A 79 -1.48 -2.48 -8.90
C LEU A 79 -2.92 -2.96 -9.05
N ASN A 80 -3.84 -2.11 -9.50
CA ASN A 80 -5.25 -2.47 -9.67
C ASN A 80 -5.40 -3.53 -10.78
N SER A 81 -4.89 -3.24 -11.98
CA SER A 81 -4.89 -4.18 -13.10
C SER A 81 -4.12 -5.46 -12.76
N SER A 82 -2.99 -5.33 -12.06
CA SER A 82 -2.23 -6.48 -11.55
C SER A 82 -3.09 -7.37 -10.65
N ALA A 83 -3.76 -6.79 -9.65
CA ALA A 83 -4.62 -7.52 -8.73
C ALA A 83 -5.77 -8.22 -9.46
N PHE A 84 -6.38 -7.54 -10.44
CA PHE A 84 -7.41 -8.13 -11.29
C PHE A 84 -6.92 -9.41 -11.98
N TYR A 85 -5.84 -9.36 -12.76
CA TYR A 85 -5.35 -10.55 -13.48
C TYR A 85 -4.86 -11.66 -12.56
N LEU A 86 -4.19 -11.31 -11.46
CA LEU A 86 -3.80 -12.28 -10.44
C LEU A 86 -5.01 -12.95 -9.78
N SER A 87 -6.13 -12.24 -9.63
CA SER A 87 -7.39 -12.81 -9.11
C SER A 87 -8.05 -13.80 -10.06
N LEU A 88 -7.72 -13.77 -11.36
CA LEU A 88 -8.28 -14.70 -12.36
C LEU A 88 -7.61 -16.07 -12.37
N VAL A 89 -6.47 -16.23 -11.70
CA VAL A 89 -5.77 -17.52 -11.59
C VAL A 89 -6.60 -18.49 -10.74
N THR A 90 -6.86 -19.69 -11.26
CA THR A 90 -7.69 -20.72 -10.61
C THR A 90 -6.94 -21.53 -9.54
N GLU A 91 -7.69 -22.21 -8.65
CA GLU A 91 -7.18 -22.99 -7.52
C GLU A 91 -6.30 -24.18 -7.95
N GLU A 92 -6.55 -24.74 -9.13
CA GLU A 92 -5.80 -25.85 -9.69
C GLU A 92 -4.41 -25.43 -10.21
N SER A 93 -4.17 -24.13 -10.36
CA SER A 93 -2.92 -23.59 -10.85
C SER A 93 -1.83 -23.62 -9.79
N PRO A 94 -0.58 -24.00 -10.13
CA PRO A 94 0.56 -23.87 -9.22
C PRO A 94 0.87 -22.41 -8.84
N TRP A 95 0.31 -21.44 -9.57
CA TRP A 95 0.49 -20.00 -9.31
C TRP A 95 -0.58 -19.44 -8.37
N PHE A 96 -1.56 -20.23 -7.95
CA PHE A 96 -2.75 -19.75 -7.25
C PHE A 96 -2.43 -18.97 -5.98
N GLU A 97 -1.71 -19.60 -5.05
CA GLU A 97 -1.40 -19.02 -3.73
C GLU A 97 -0.64 -17.72 -3.91
N LYS A 98 0.46 -17.74 -4.68
CA LYS A 98 1.25 -16.54 -5.00
C LYS A 98 0.37 -15.44 -5.57
N SER A 99 -0.49 -15.76 -6.54
CA SER A 99 -1.37 -14.78 -7.18
C SER A 99 -2.36 -14.16 -6.20
N ARG A 100 -2.98 -14.96 -5.34
CA ARG A 100 -3.93 -14.47 -4.32
C ARG A 100 -3.26 -13.58 -3.29
N PHE A 101 -2.09 -13.95 -2.79
CA PHE A 101 -1.36 -13.13 -1.84
C PHE A 101 -0.88 -11.80 -2.44
N PHE A 102 -0.36 -11.80 -3.67
CA PHE A 102 0.06 -10.55 -4.32
C PHE A 102 -1.13 -9.68 -4.74
N ALA A 103 -2.26 -10.27 -5.16
CA ALA A 103 -3.49 -9.52 -5.40
C ALA A 103 -4.00 -8.86 -4.10
N ALA A 104 -4.02 -9.62 -2.99
CA ALA A 104 -4.40 -9.09 -1.68
C ALA A 104 -3.45 -7.95 -1.25
N TYR A 105 -2.14 -8.12 -1.41
CA TYR A 105 -1.17 -7.07 -1.11
C TYR A 105 -1.39 -5.81 -1.97
N ASN A 106 -1.67 -5.96 -3.26
CA ASN A 106 -1.96 -4.82 -4.15
C ASN A 106 -3.19 -4.04 -3.66
N HIS A 107 -4.28 -4.73 -3.29
CA HIS A 107 -5.46 -4.08 -2.72
C HIS A 107 -5.16 -3.41 -1.37
N ALA A 108 -4.37 -4.04 -0.49
CA ALA A 108 -3.94 -3.41 0.76
C ALA A 108 -3.14 -2.12 0.51
N TYR A 109 -2.23 -2.12 -0.47
CA TYR A 109 -1.47 -0.94 -0.89
C TYR A 109 -2.37 0.18 -1.41
N LEU A 110 -3.44 -0.18 -2.14
CA LEU A 110 -4.46 0.74 -2.65
C LEU A 110 -5.48 1.20 -1.60
N ARG A 111 -5.36 0.77 -0.33
CA ARG A 111 -6.31 1.05 0.78
C ARG A 111 -7.67 0.37 0.62
N GLU A 112 -7.70 -0.72 -0.13
CA GLU A 112 -8.87 -1.58 -0.33
C GLU A 112 -8.73 -2.83 0.55
N THR A 113 -8.54 -2.63 1.86
CA THR A 113 -8.24 -3.71 2.82
C THR A 113 -9.38 -4.73 2.95
N ASN A 114 -10.64 -4.35 2.69
CA ASN A 114 -11.76 -5.29 2.67
C ASN A 114 -11.62 -6.32 1.54
N THR A 115 -11.35 -5.89 0.31
CA THR A 115 -11.11 -6.78 -0.84
C THR A 115 -9.90 -7.68 -0.59
N SER A 116 -8.85 -7.13 0.02
CA SER A 116 -7.66 -7.89 0.41
C SER A 116 -8.00 -9.01 1.41
N ARG A 117 -8.80 -8.72 2.45
CA ARG A 117 -9.28 -9.73 3.42
C ARG A 117 -10.13 -10.81 2.75
N GLU A 118 -11.03 -10.45 1.83
CA GLU A 118 -11.85 -11.42 1.09
C GLU A 118 -10.98 -12.39 0.27
N LEU A 119 -9.99 -11.86 -0.45
CA LEU A 119 -9.04 -12.66 -1.23
C LEU A 119 -8.21 -13.62 -0.37
N LEU A 120 -7.89 -13.25 0.86
CA LEU A 120 -7.16 -14.11 1.79
C LEU A 120 -8.07 -15.09 2.56
N GLY A 121 -9.35 -14.76 2.70
CA GLY A 121 -10.34 -15.57 3.42
C GLY A 121 -10.57 -16.96 2.80
N ILE A 122 -10.25 -17.14 1.51
CA ILE A 122 -10.31 -18.42 0.80
C ILE A 122 -9.43 -19.51 1.45
N PHE A 123 -8.35 -19.10 2.15
CA PHE A 123 -7.40 -20.02 2.79
C PHE A 123 -7.82 -20.42 4.21
N ASN A 124 -9.03 -20.08 4.65
CA ASN A 124 -9.52 -20.43 5.98
C ASN A 124 -9.73 -21.95 6.14
N GLY A 125 -8.96 -22.57 7.02
CA GLY A 125 -9.11 -23.98 7.41
C GLY A 125 -8.73 -25.01 6.34
N ARG A 126 -8.00 -24.60 5.30
CA ARG A 126 -7.75 -25.43 4.10
C ARG A 126 -6.29 -25.49 3.65
N SER A 127 -5.39 -24.74 4.29
CA SER A 127 -4.05 -24.50 3.75
C SER A 127 -2.95 -25.08 4.65
N PRO A 128 -1.76 -25.38 4.08
CA PRO A 128 -0.59 -25.75 4.87
C PRO A 128 -0.27 -24.70 5.93
N ASP A 129 0.34 -25.12 7.04
CA ASP A 129 0.66 -24.25 8.18
C ASP A 129 1.35 -22.95 7.77
N GLN A 130 2.26 -22.99 6.78
CA GLN A 130 2.99 -21.80 6.31
C GLN A 130 2.08 -20.77 5.62
N ILE A 131 1.06 -21.22 4.90
CA ILE A 131 0.10 -20.34 4.21
C ILE A 131 -0.85 -19.71 5.22
N ASP A 132 -1.31 -20.46 6.21
CA ASP A 132 -2.15 -19.90 7.28
C ASP A 132 -1.37 -18.88 8.12
N LEU A 133 -0.10 -19.16 8.43
CA LEU A 133 0.78 -18.20 9.10
C LEU A 133 0.97 -16.92 8.27
N MET A 134 1.28 -17.05 6.98
CA MET A 134 1.42 -15.89 6.09
C MET A 134 0.12 -15.09 5.98
N LYS A 135 -1.02 -15.77 5.87
CA LYS A 135 -2.34 -15.13 5.84
C LYS A 135 -2.57 -14.29 7.09
N ASN A 136 -2.41 -14.87 8.28
CA ASN A 136 -2.60 -14.15 9.54
C ASN A 136 -1.62 -12.97 9.66
N PHE A 137 -0.38 -13.14 9.21
CA PHE A 137 0.60 -12.05 9.13
C PHE A 137 0.12 -10.89 8.23
N GLN A 138 -0.41 -11.17 7.04
CA GLN A 138 -0.97 -10.14 6.16
C GLN A 138 -2.21 -9.46 6.77
N LEU A 139 -3.10 -10.24 7.40
CA LEU A 139 -4.30 -9.72 8.08
C LEU A 139 -3.94 -8.81 9.27
N ALA A 140 -2.92 -9.17 10.04
CA ALA A 140 -2.38 -8.31 11.09
C ALA A 140 -1.85 -6.98 10.51
N GLY A 141 -1.08 -7.02 9.43
CA GLY A 141 -0.62 -5.82 8.74
C GLY A 141 -1.78 -4.92 8.27
N MET A 142 -2.82 -5.50 7.67
CA MET A 142 -4.03 -4.76 7.28
C MET A 142 -4.78 -4.16 8.47
N ALA A 143 -4.89 -4.88 9.59
CA ALA A 143 -5.51 -4.36 10.81
C ALA A 143 -4.80 -3.10 11.31
N LEU A 144 -3.46 -3.09 11.26
CA LEU A 144 -2.68 -1.88 11.59
C LEU A 144 -2.92 -0.75 10.58
N LEU A 145 -2.97 -1.03 9.27
CA LEU A 145 -3.29 -0.03 8.24
C LEU A 145 -4.65 0.64 8.49
N ASP A 146 -5.63 -0.14 8.94
CA ASP A 146 -6.97 0.35 9.27
C ASP A 146 -7.07 0.97 10.68
N ARG A 147 -5.97 0.97 11.45
CA ARG A 147 -5.90 1.41 12.86
C ARG A 147 -6.86 0.63 13.79
N LYS A 148 -7.12 -0.64 13.47
CA LYS A 148 -7.93 -1.55 14.27
C LYS A 148 -7.03 -2.42 15.14
N LEU A 149 -6.67 -1.89 16.30
CA LEU A 149 -5.71 -2.54 17.21
C LEU A 149 -6.23 -3.88 17.75
N ASP A 150 -7.53 -3.99 18.02
CA ASP A 150 -8.15 -5.25 18.49
C ASP A 150 -8.07 -6.36 17.42
N GLU A 151 -8.29 -6.03 16.14
CA GLU A 151 -8.13 -6.98 15.03
C GLU A 151 -6.67 -7.41 14.87
N PHE A 152 -5.72 -6.49 15.10
CA PHE A 152 -4.30 -6.82 15.05
C PHE A 152 -3.94 -7.85 16.11
N GLU A 153 -4.33 -7.63 17.37
CA GLU A 153 -4.05 -8.55 18.47
C GLU A 153 -4.55 -9.96 18.16
N HIS A 154 -5.79 -10.07 17.67
CA HIS A 154 -6.38 -11.35 17.28
C HIS A 154 -5.54 -12.11 16.25
N HIS A 155 -5.04 -11.43 15.21
CA HIS A 155 -4.19 -12.08 14.20
C HIS A 155 -2.76 -12.33 14.71
N ALA A 156 -2.25 -11.45 15.58
CA ALA A 156 -0.93 -11.55 16.19
C ALA A 156 -0.81 -12.71 17.19
N GLU A 157 -1.92 -13.26 17.71
CA GLU A 157 -1.91 -14.51 18.49
C GLU A 157 -1.27 -15.69 17.74
N LYS A 158 -1.27 -15.64 16.40
CA LYS A 158 -0.63 -16.65 15.53
C LYS A 158 0.85 -16.40 15.30
N PHE A 159 1.41 -15.30 15.81
CA PHE A 159 2.84 -15.02 15.70
C PHE A 159 3.60 -15.96 16.62
N THR A 160 4.34 -16.87 16.00
CA THR A 160 5.14 -17.86 16.75
C THR A 160 6.61 -17.47 16.81
N GLY A 161 7.07 -16.54 15.96
CA GLY A 161 8.49 -16.25 15.79
C GLY A 161 9.34 -17.42 15.26
N ASN A 162 8.73 -18.59 15.03
CA ASN A 162 9.41 -19.81 14.62
C ASN A 162 9.44 -19.96 13.10
N PHE A 163 8.54 -19.28 12.39
CA PHE A 163 8.54 -19.26 10.93
C PHE A 163 9.57 -18.25 10.42
N SER A 164 10.74 -18.74 10.02
CA SER A 164 11.90 -17.93 9.67
C SER A 164 11.62 -16.88 8.57
N ILE A 165 10.62 -17.10 7.73
CA ILE A 165 10.20 -16.18 6.67
C ILE A 165 9.59 -14.88 7.24
N THR A 166 8.74 -14.98 8.27
CA THR A 166 7.99 -13.86 8.87
C THR A 166 8.54 -13.39 10.23
N ALA A 167 9.37 -14.18 10.90
CA ALA A 167 9.75 -13.95 12.31
C ALA A 167 10.36 -12.56 12.61
N SER A 168 11.12 -11.98 11.68
CA SER A 168 11.66 -10.63 11.89
C SER A 168 10.62 -9.54 11.67
N GLU A 169 9.69 -9.77 10.76
CA GLU A 169 8.64 -8.85 10.35
C GLU A 169 7.46 -8.90 11.34
N GLU A 170 7.17 -10.03 11.96
CA GLU A 170 6.23 -10.15 13.10
C GLU A 170 6.65 -9.21 14.25
N ARG A 171 7.94 -9.20 14.60
CA ARG A 171 8.48 -8.28 15.62
C ARG A 171 8.30 -6.82 15.24
N LYS A 172 8.55 -6.46 13.97
CA LYS A 172 8.32 -5.10 13.48
C LYS A 172 6.85 -4.70 13.54
N LEU A 173 5.92 -5.59 13.18
CA LEU A 173 4.49 -5.29 13.30
C LEU A 173 4.08 -5.05 14.75
N ASN A 174 4.62 -5.82 15.71
CA ASN A 174 4.42 -5.55 17.14
C ASN A 174 5.01 -4.19 17.57
N GLU A 175 6.18 -3.82 17.06
CA GLU A 175 6.75 -2.48 17.30
C GLU A 175 5.84 -1.37 16.72
N TYR A 176 5.25 -1.57 15.54
CA TYR A 176 4.32 -0.63 14.94
C TYR A 176 3.01 -0.54 15.71
N TYR A 177 2.47 -1.66 16.18
CA TYR A 177 1.33 -1.69 17.09
C TYR A 177 1.60 -0.83 18.32
N ASN A 178 2.73 -1.03 19.01
CA ASN A 178 3.10 -0.27 20.20
C ASN A 178 3.18 1.22 19.88
N ARG A 179 3.92 1.60 18.82
CA ARG A 179 4.05 3.00 18.39
C ARG A 179 2.71 3.65 18.05
N ILE A 180 1.80 2.93 17.41
CA ILE A 180 0.46 3.45 17.07
C ILE A 180 -0.39 3.60 18.34
N SER A 181 -0.34 2.62 19.25
CA SER A 181 -1.11 2.63 20.50
C SER A 181 -0.67 3.75 21.47
N GLU A 182 0.63 4.05 21.50
CA GLU A 182 1.23 5.07 22.36
C GLU A 182 1.16 6.49 21.74
N GLN A 183 0.70 6.61 20.49
CA GLN A 183 0.67 7.89 19.79
C GLN A 183 -0.30 8.87 20.49
N PRO A 184 0.18 10.04 20.97
CA PRO A 184 -0.67 10.97 21.69
C PRO A 184 -1.81 11.55 20.83
N ALA A 185 -3.05 11.39 21.29
CA ALA A 185 -4.24 11.99 20.67
C ALA A 185 -4.33 13.51 20.97
N ARG A 186 -3.49 14.28 20.29
CA ARG A 186 -3.41 15.74 20.48
C ARG A 186 -4.57 16.46 19.79
N SER A 187 -5.14 17.47 20.47
CA SER A 187 -6.28 18.23 19.96
C SER A 187 -5.85 19.52 19.24
N PRO A 188 -6.29 19.74 17.98
CA PRO A 188 -6.07 21.01 17.27
C PRO A 188 -6.64 22.23 18.01
N PHE A 189 -7.77 22.05 18.70
CA PHE A 189 -8.43 23.13 19.43
C PHE A 189 -7.60 23.58 20.64
N VAL A 190 -7.10 22.60 21.42
CA VAL A 190 -6.20 22.87 22.56
C VAL A 190 -4.93 23.57 22.07
N ALA A 191 -4.35 23.13 20.96
CA ALA A 191 -3.19 23.80 20.36
C ALA A 191 -3.49 25.26 19.99
N GLY A 192 -4.67 25.53 19.41
CA GLY A 192 -5.12 26.89 19.12
C GLY A 192 -5.20 27.75 20.37
N ILE A 193 -5.88 27.28 21.42
CA ILE A 193 -6.00 28.00 22.71
C ILE A 193 -4.62 28.28 23.31
N MET A 194 -3.73 27.29 23.35
CA MET A 194 -2.38 27.46 23.88
C MET A 194 -1.61 28.54 23.11
N SER A 195 -1.70 28.54 21.78
CA SER A 195 -1.07 29.58 20.95
C SER A 195 -1.75 30.94 21.04
N ALA A 196 -3.02 30.99 21.42
CA ALA A 196 -3.75 32.24 21.67
C ALA A 196 -3.38 32.84 23.02
N ALA A 197 -2.95 32.04 23.99
CA ALA A 197 -2.40 32.52 25.25
C ALA A 197 -0.95 33.00 25.07
N ILE A 198 -0.10 32.17 24.46
CA ILE A 198 1.30 32.50 24.18
C ILE A 198 1.65 32.01 22.78
N PRO A 199 2.06 32.89 21.85
CA PRO A 199 2.39 32.50 20.49
C PRO A 199 3.37 31.33 20.41
N GLY A 200 2.96 30.26 19.74
CA GLY A 200 3.84 29.11 19.43
C GLY A 200 3.69 27.93 20.40
N LEU A 201 3.03 28.10 21.55
CA LEU A 201 2.81 27.00 22.49
C LEU A 201 2.03 25.83 21.87
N GLY A 202 1.04 26.10 21.02
CA GLY A 202 0.30 25.05 20.32
C GLY A 202 1.18 24.21 19.39
N ARG A 203 2.24 24.78 18.81
CA ARG A 203 3.22 24.05 18.00
C ARG A 203 4.15 23.21 18.87
N ILE A 204 4.57 23.73 20.03
CA ILE A 204 5.34 22.96 21.02
C ILE A 204 4.49 21.77 21.51
N TYR A 205 3.22 22.02 21.84
CA TYR A 205 2.25 20.97 22.17
C TYR A 205 2.12 19.94 21.06
N ALA A 206 2.12 20.36 19.79
CA ALA A 206 2.15 19.46 18.64
C ALA A 206 3.47 18.68 18.47
N GLY A 207 4.50 18.93 19.29
CA GLY A 207 5.81 18.30 19.22
C GLY A 207 6.79 19.01 18.29
N LYS A 208 6.40 20.17 17.75
CA LYS A 208 7.20 21.00 16.83
C LYS A 208 7.82 22.17 17.57
N THR A 209 8.72 21.85 18.51
CA THR A 209 9.30 22.82 19.44
C THR A 209 10.03 23.96 18.73
N ALA A 210 10.87 23.64 17.73
CA ALA A 210 11.58 24.65 16.96
C ALA A 210 10.63 25.63 16.25
N GLU A 211 9.59 25.12 15.57
CA GLU A 211 8.58 25.96 14.91
C GLU A 211 7.78 26.81 15.92
N GLY A 212 7.58 26.31 17.14
CA GLY A 212 6.93 27.04 18.23
C GLY A 212 7.78 28.20 18.75
N ILE A 213 9.08 27.97 19.00
CA ILE A 213 10.00 29.01 19.44
C ILE A 213 10.13 30.09 18.37
N SER A 214 10.26 29.72 17.10
CA SER A 214 10.32 30.70 16.00
C SER A 214 9.05 31.55 15.92
N SER A 215 7.87 30.93 16.09
CA SER A 215 6.60 31.66 16.18
C SER A 215 6.58 32.66 17.32
N PHE A 216 7.03 32.25 18.51
CA PHE A 216 7.09 33.12 19.69
C PHE A 216 7.96 34.36 19.43
N LEU A 217 9.18 34.14 18.93
CA LEU A 217 10.12 35.23 18.68
C LEU A 217 9.62 36.20 17.62
N TYR A 218 9.11 35.69 16.50
CA TYR A 218 8.64 36.53 15.39
C TYR A 218 7.39 37.33 15.76
N VAL A 219 6.37 36.67 16.29
CA VAL A 219 5.12 37.34 16.70
C VAL A 219 5.36 38.27 17.89
N GLY A 220 6.21 37.86 18.83
CA GLY A 220 6.63 38.70 19.96
C GLY A 220 7.35 39.97 19.51
N ALA A 221 8.27 39.88 18.54
CA ALA A 221 8.97 41.04 17.99
C ALA A 221 8.02 42.02 17.29
N LEU A 222 7.04 41.50 16.54
CA LEU A 222 6.00 42.32 15.91
C LEU A 222 5.15 43.05 16.94
N ILE A 223 4.66 42.34 17.96
CA ILE A 223 3.89 42.95 19.07
C ILE A 223 4.72 44.01 19.80
N ALA A 224 5.98 43.71 20.13
CA ALA A 224 6.88 44.65 20.80
C ALA A 224 7.10 45.91 19.97
N THR A 225 7.22 45.78 18.65
CA THR A 225 7.36 46.90 17.72
C THR A 225 6.07 47.73 17.67
N SER A 226 4.90 47.10 17.58
CA SER A 226 3.61 47.80 17.63
C SER A 226 3.42 48.55 18.96
N TRP A 227 3.87 47.95 20.07
CA TRP A 227 3.82 48.56 21.39
C TRP A 227 4.74 49.78 21.52
N ASP A 228 5.98 49.70 21.01
CA ASP A 228 6.90 50.85 20.99
C ASP A 228 6.35 52.01 20.15
N LEU A 229 5.77 51.71 18.98
CA LEU A 229 5.12 52.72 18.13
C LEU A 229 3.90 53.36 18.79
N TYR A 230 3.10 52.58 19.52
CA TYR A 230 1.99 53.10 20.30
C TYR A 230 2.46 54.11 21.35
N ASN A 231 3.50 53.77 22.11
CA ASN A 231 4.02 54.62 23.18
C ASN A 231 4.66 55.92 22.65
N ARG A 232 5.33 55.86 21.49
CA ARG A 232 6.04 57.02 20.91
C ARG A 232 5.15 57.94 20.09
N LEU A 233 4.23 57.38 19.31
CA LEU A 233 3.46 58.12 18.30
C LEU A 233 1.96 58.20 18.61
N GLY A 234 1.49 57.47 19.62
CA GLY A 234 0.08 57.39 20.00
C GLY A 234 -0.76 56.48 19.10
N GLY A 235 -1.97 56.15 19.56
CA GLY A 235 -2.89 55.21 18.91
C GLY A 235 -3.46 55.67 17.56
N ASN A 236 -3.41 56.97 17.25
CA ASN A 236 -3.89 57.53 15.98
C ASN A 236 -2.80 57.61 14.90
N SER A 237 -1.56 57.21 15.21
CA SER A 237 -0.47 57.23 14.25
C SER A 237 -0.67 56.20 13.14
N PRO A 238 -0.54 56.58 11.85
CA PRO A 238 -0.58 55.63 10.74
C PRO A 238 0.42 54.47 10.90
N PHE A 239 1.60 54.75 11.45
CA PHE A 239 2.63 53.73 11.67
C PHE A 239 2.23 52.69 12.72
N PHE A 240 1.58 53.13 13.81
CA PHE A 240 1.03 52.21 14.81
C PHE A 240 -0.07 51.36 14.19
N ILE A 241 -1.02 51.96 13.47
CA ILE A 241 -2.15 51.23 12.88
C ILE A 241 -1.64 50.15 11.91
N ILE A 242 -0.67 50.48 11.05
CA ILE A 242 -0.07 49.51 10.11
C ILE A 242 0.63 48.38 10.88
N SER A 243 1.48 48.72 11.84
CA SER A 243 2.23 47.72 12.61
C SER A 243 1.30 46.82 13.43
N ALA A 244 0.32 47.39 14.14
CA ALA A 244 -0.64 46.65 14.95
C ALA A 244 -1.53 45.74 14.09
N SER A 245 -1.96 46.21 12.91
CA SER A 245 -2.72 45.39 11.96
C SER A 245 -1.88 44.20 11.48
N LEU A 246 -0.62 44.43 11.12
CA LEU A 246 0.30 43.38 10.69
C LEU A 246 0.53 42.36 11.82
N SER A 247 0.83 42.83 13.03
CA SER A 247 0.96 42.00 14.23
C SER A 247 -0.28 41.15 14.48
N GLY A 248 -1.47 41.75 14.37
CA GLY A 248 -2.76 41.05 14.54
C GLY A 248 -2.96 39.94 13.51
N VAL A 249 -2.66 40.19 12.24
CA VAL A 249 -2.73 39.18 11.17
C VAL A 249 -1.80 38.00 11.47
N PHE A 250 -0.54 38.26 11.82
CA PHE A 250 0.41 37.20 12.15
C PHE A 250 0.06 36.45 13.44
N TYR A 251 -0.52 37.13 14.43
CA TYR A 251 -0.99 36.51 15.66
C TYR A 251 -2.10 35.50 15.40
N ILE A 252 -3.14 35.91 14.66
CA ILE A 252 -4.26 35.03 14.27
C ILE A 252 -3.75 33.88 13.39
N GLY A 253 -2.88 34.18 12.43
CA GLY A 253 -2.24 33.17 11.59
C GLY A 253 -1.45 32.14 12.39
N ASN A 254 -0.78 32.55 13.46
CA ASN A 254 -0.06 31.65 14.36
C ASN A 254 -1.00 30.73 15.15
N ILE A 255 -2.13 31.23 15.64
CA ILE A 255 -3.16 30.42 16.32
C ILE A 255 -3.67 29.34 15.37
N TRP A 256 -4.12 29.74 14.18
CA TRP A 256 -4.62 28.82 13.17
C TRP A 256 -3.55 27.80 12.74
N GLY A 257 -2.35 28.27 12.46
CA GLY A 257 -1.21 27.44 12.08
C GLY A 257 -0.87 26.40 13.15
N SER A 258 -1.05 26.73 14.43
CA SER A 258 -0.82 25.78 15.53
C SER A 258 -1.83 24.65 15.57
N ALA A 259 -3.12 24.96 15.34
CA ALA A 259 -4.16 23.94 15.20
C ALA A 259 -3.89 23.02 13.99
N VAL A 260 -3.45 23.59 12.87
CA VAL A 260 -3.08 22.83 11.66
C VAL A 260 -1.85 21.95 11.91
N SER A 261 -0.86 22.41 12.67
CA SER A 261 0.35 21.63 12.98
C SER A 261 0.05 20.31 13.67
N VAL A 262 -0.95 20.25 14.56
CA VAL A 262 -1.39 18.99 15.18
C VAL A 262 -1.87 17.99 14.13
N LYS A 263 -2.75 18.42 13.23
CA LYS A 263 -3.27 17.56 12.15
C LYS A 263 -2.14 17.12 11.20
N ARG A 264 -1.17 18.00 10.95
CA ARG A 264 -0.01 17.70 10.11
C ARG A 264 0.85 16.60 10.74
N VAL A 265 1.22 16.73 12.01
CA VAL A 265 2.01 15.73 12.73
C VAL A 265 1.30 14.37 12.74
N GLN A 266 -0.02 14.34 12.98
CA GLN A 266 -0.77 13.09 12.96
C GLN A 266 -0.79 12.44 11.56
N ARG A 267 -0.97 13.24 10.50
CA ARG A 267 -0.94 12.73 9.12
C ARG A 267 0.45 12.22 8.73
N GLU A 268 1.50 12.93 9.09
CA GLU A 268 2.89 12.53 8.83
C GLU A 268 3.20 11.20 9.55
N PHE A 269 2.83 11.08 10.82
CA PHE A 269 2.95 9.83 11.57
C PHE A 269 2.18 8.68 10.92
N ASN A 270 0.90 8.89 10.58
CA ASN A 270 0.09 7.85 9.97
C ASN A 270 0.66 7.40 8.62
N TYR A 271 1.08 8.35 7.79
CA TYR A 271 1.70 8.06 6.50
C TYR A 271 3.00 7.25 6.67
N GLU A 272 3.87 7.65 7.60
CA GLU A 272 5.10 6.91 7.89
C GLU A 272 4.81 5.47 8.32
N MET A 273 3.87 5.27 9.25
CA MET A 273 3.49 3.94 9.72
C MET A 273 2.94 3.09 8.59
N ASP A 274 2.07 3.65 7.76
CA ASP A 274 1.46 2.90 6.67
C ASP A 274 2.49 2.44 5.63
N GLN A 275 3.46 3.30 5.27
CA GLN A 275 4.52 2.93 4.35
C GLN A 275 5.42 1.83 4.92
N ARG A 276 5.75 1.90 6.22
CA ARG A 276 6.54 0.87 6.90
C ARG A 276 5.79 -0.46 6.98
N ILE A 277 4.51 -0.43 7.33
CA ILE A 277 3.66 -1.62 7.39
C ILE A 277 3.56 -2.27 6.00
N LEU A 278 3.25 -1.51 4.95
CA LEU A 278 3.18 -2.05 3.58
C LEU A 278 4.51 -2.66 3.13
N LEU A 279 5.63 -2.01 3.43
CA LEU A 279 6.95 -2.54 3.11
C LEU A 279 7.20 -3.88 3.82
N ASP A 280 6.97 -3.95 5.12
CA ASP A 280 7.21 -5.16 5.91
C ASP A 280 6.18 -6.26 5.65
N MET A 281 4.98 -5.92 5.16
CA MET A 281 4.03 -6.90 4.61
C MET A 281 4.55 -7.55 3.33
N HIS A 282 5.23 -6.80 2.47
CA HIS A 282 5.71 -7.28 1.17
C HIS A 282 6.95 -8.20 1.27
N ILE A 283 7.88 -7.90 2.17
CA ILE A 283 9.15 -8.64 2.31
C ILE A 283 8.95 -10.15 2.45
N PRO A 284 8.11 -10.66 3.39
CA PRO A 284 7.97 -12.09 3.60
C PRO A 284 7.18 -12.77 2.47
N LEU A 285 6.32 -12.05 1.74
CA LEU A 285 5.69 -12.58 0.51
C LEU A 285 6.73 -12.92 -0.55
N ARG A 286 7.73 -12.06 -0.74
CA ARG A 286 8.83 -12.29 -1.68
C ARG A 286 9.75 -13.45 -1.26
N LYS A 287 9.83 -13.76 0.04
CA LYS A 287 10.60 -14.88 0.56
C LYS A 287 9.84 -16.21 0.42
N LEU A 288 8.53 -16.21 0.71
CA LEU A 288 7.68 -17.40 0.59
C LEU A 288 7.44 -17.77 -0.88
N PHE A 289 7.24 -16.77 -1.74
CA PHE A 289 6.97 -16.94 -3.16
C PHE A 289 8.08 -16.31 -4.01
N PRO A 290 9.24 -16.98 -4.16
CA PRO A 290 10.37 -16.45 -4.93
C PRO A 290 10.01 -16.19 -6.40
#